data_AF-T0LV45-F1
#
_entry.id   AF-T0LV45-F1
#
_cell.length_a   1.000
_cell.length_b   1.000
_cell.length_c   1.000
_cell.angle_alpha   90.00
_cell.angle_beta   90.00
_cell.angle_gamma   90.00
#
_symmetry.space_group_name_H-M   'P 1'
#
loop_
_entity.id
_entity.type
_entity.pdbx_description
1 polymer ?
#
loop_
_entity_poly.entity_id
_entity_poly.type
_entity_poly.pdbx_seq_one_letter_code
_entity_poly.pdbx_strand_id
1 'polypeptide(L)'
;MHLKTASETLSDPNRRFAYERFGPVVGNWQNCKTVYDFVSAGVFSGTIPHYGIAAAATYGLGLLGYLDWGRYWRWVVLLTFFVAELIVVTRPEMPPYLAMANTALSTILRRPPYLQFQLVSLARQAAVTMYIAFSQIGPLLNPQGQAAQRAAEGSAAAVDEGLQRLENLVRGLDGEANRLLDMEMTPFMGDKEALSSVRAKVKDWLVQNTIRADPMVRDAMGNSFRKRRVDAPAGAKGNRT
;
A
#
# COMPACT_ATOMS: atom_id res chain seq x y z
N MET A 1 -23.02 27.69 -29.43
CA MET A 1 -23.59 26.95 -28.28
C MET A 1 -23.21 27.53 -26.91
N HIS A 2 -22.00 28.08 -26.71
CA HIS A 2 -21.54 28.62 -25.41
C HIS A 2 -22.21 29.94 -24.96
N LEU A 3 -22.62 30.80 -25.89
CA LEU A 3 -23.27 32.08 -25.55
C LEU A 3 -24.69 31.89 -24.99
N LYS A 4 -25.42 30.90 -25.51
CA LYS A 4 -26.77 30.57 -25.03
C LYS A 4 -26.72 29.97 -23.62
N THR A 5 -25.78 29.06 -23.39
CA THR A 5 -25.55 28.48 -22.06
C THR A 5 -25.06 29.52 -21.06
N ALA A 6 -24.20 30.46 -21.47
CA ALA A 6 -23.79 31.58 -20.60
C ALA A 6 -24.95 32.54 -20.26
N SER A 7 -25.84 32.81 -21.22
CA SER A 7 -27.05 33.62 -20.98
C SER A 7 -28.00 32.92 -20.00
N GLU A 8 -28.26 31.63 -20.22
CA GLU A 8 -29.15 30.81 -19.37
C GLU A 8 -28.58 30.58 -17.96
N THR A 9 -27.25 30.58 -17.77
CA THR A 9 -26.64 30.51 -16.43
C THR A 9 -26.64 31.85 -15.70
N LEU A 10 -26.58 32.97 -16.44
CA LEU A 10 -26.64 34.32 -15.86
C LEU A 10 -28.07 34.77 -15.54
N SER A 11 -29.08 34.26 -16.24
CA SER A 11 -30.49 34.60 -16.01
C SER A 11 -31.06 33.98 -14.73
N ASP A 12 -30.59 32.78 -14.34
CA ASP A 12 -31.05 32.08 -13.15
C ASP A 12 -30.14 32.36 -11.95
N PRO A 13 -30.62 33.03 -10.88
CA PRO A 13 -29.79 33.36 -9.72
C PRO A 13 -29.21 32.11 -9.01
N ASN A 14 -29.95 31.00 -9.00
CA ASN A 14 -29.49 29.73 -8.42
C ASN A 14 -28.35 29.09 -9.24
N ARG A 15 -28.42 29.16 -10.58
CA ARG A 15 -27.39 28.63 -11.47
C ARG A 15 -26.15 29.52 -11.47
N ARG A 16 -26.33 30.84 -11.37
CA ARG A 16 -25.24 31.78 -11.16
C ARG A 16 -24.48 31.50 -9.86
N PHE A 17 -25.20 31.30 -8.76
CA PHE A 17 -24.63 30.93 -7.46
C PHE A 17 -23.79 29.64 -7.53
N ALA A 18 -24.28 28.64 -8.26
CA ALA A 18 -23.57 27.38 -8.46
C ALA A 18 -22.35 27.54 -9.37
N TYR A 19 -22.49 28.30 -10.47
CA TYR A 19 -21.41 28.52 -11.45
C TYR A 19 -20.23 29.28 -10.83
N GLU A 20 -20.48 30.26 -9.97
CA GLU A 20 -19.42 30.98 -9.26
C GLU A 20 -18.56 30.06 -8.36
N ARG A 21 -19.12 28.93 -7.88
CA ARG A 21 -18.49 27.96 -6.96
C ARG A 21 -17.85 26.74 -7.61
N PHE A 22 -18.55 26.11 -8.57
CA PHE A 22 -18.10 24.87 -9.20
C PHE A 22 -17.62 25.06 -10.64
N GLY A 23 -17.75 26.28 -11.17
CA GLY A 23 -17.33 26.62 -12.52
C GLY A 23 -18.19 25.94 -13.59
N PRO A 24 -17.58 25.52 -14.72
CA PRO A 24 -18.32 25.05 -15.89
C PRO A 24 -19.03 23.70 -15.68
N VAL A 25 -18.68 22.96 -14.62
CA VAL A 25 -19.23 21.63 -14.31
C VAL A 25 -20.73 21.68 -14.02
N VAL A 26 -21.24 22.84 -13.58
CA VAL A 26 -22.66 23.09 -13.31
C VAL A 26 -23.52 23.00 -14.57
N GLY A 27 -22.96 23.28 -15.75
CA GLY A 27 -23.68 23.16 -17.02
C GLY A 27 -24.14 21.73 -17.33
N ASN A 28 -23.51 20.73 -16.71
CA ASN A 28 -23.87 19.32 -16.87
C ASN A 28 -24.95 18.86 -15.87
N TRP A 29 -25.32 19.69 -14.89
CA TRP A 29 -26.27 19.33 -13.84
C TRP A 29 -27.68 19.79 -14.22
N GLN A 30 -28.40 18.92 -14.94
CA GLN A 30 -29.74 19.24 -15.47
C GLN A 30 -30.87 19.10 -14.43
N ASN A 31 -30.66 18.30 -13.37
CA ASN A 31 -31.70 17.97 -12.38
C ASN A 31 -31.75 18.92 -11.18
N CYS A 32 -30.79 19.84 -11.04
CA CYS A 32 -30.69 20.70 -9.87
C CYS A 32 -31.51 21.99 -10.06
N LYS A 33 -32.41 22.28 -9.11
CA LYS A 33 -33.28 23.49 -9.16
C LYS A 33 -33.04 24.45 -7.99
N THR A 34 -32.72 23.92 -6.83
CA THR A 34 -32.50 24.72 -5.60
C THR A 34 -31.01 24.82 -5.29
N VAL A 35 -30.63 25.87 -4.55
CA VAL A 35 -29.24 26.08 -4.10
C VAL A 35 -28.72 24.85 -3.35
N TYR A 36 -29.55 24.25 -2.49
CA TYR A 36 -29.22 23.03 -1.75
C TYR A 36 -28.87 21.87 -2.69
N ASP A 37 -29.66 21.67 -3.74
CA ASP A 37 -29.49 20.60 -4.72
C ASP A 37 -28.15 20.74 -5.47
N PHE A 38 -27.82 21.97 -5.90
CA PHE A 38 -26.52 22.28 -6.50
C PHE A 38 -25.34 22.04 -5.55
N VAL A 39 -25.47 22.42 -4.27
CA VAL A 39 -24.42 22.19 -3.27
C VAL A 39 -24.25 20.69 -3.00
N SER A 40 -25.34 19.95 -2.83
CA SER A 40 -25.27 18.50 -2.63
C SER A 40 -24.67 17.80 -3.84
N ALA A 41 -25.08 18.14 -5.07
CA ALA A 41 -24.54 17.54 -6.28
C ALA A 41 -23.03 17.79 -6.42
N GLY A 42 -22.55 18.99 -6.08
CA GLY A 42 -21.13 19.31 -6.12
C GLY A 42 -20.29 18.63 -5.04
N VAL A 43 -20.85 18.48 -3.83
CA VAL A 43 -20.18 17.74 -2.75
C VAL A 43 -20.10 16.25 -3.09
N PHE A 44 -21.20 15.64 -3.54
CA PHE A 44 -21.27 14.22 -3.89
C PHE A 44 -20.49 13.85 -5.15
N SER A 45 -20.50 14.70 -6.18
CA SER A 45 -19.87 14.36 -7.47
C SER A 45 -18.41 14.79 -7.56
N GLY A 46 -18.01 15.83 -6.83
CA GLY A 46 -16.67 16.42 -6.95
C GLY A 46 -15.80 16.21 -5.71
N THR A 47 -16.33 16.51 -4.53
CA THR A 47 -15.54 16.56 -3.30
C THR A 47 -15.33 15.17 -2.72
N ILE A 48 -16.42 14.43 -2.46
CA ILE A 48 -16.36 13.11 -1.82
C ILE A 48 -15.49 12.10 -2.60
N PRO A 49 -15.59 11.96 -3.94
CA PRO A 49 -14.78 10.98 -4.67
C PRO A 49 -13.28 11.30 -4.60
N HIS A 50 -12.92 12.58 -4.67
CA HIS A 50 -11.52 13.01 -4.65
C HIS A 50 -10.86 12.71 -3.30
N TYR A 51 -11.53 13.08 -2.19
CA TYR A 51 -11.02 12.79 -0.84
C TYR A 51 -11.16 11.31 -0.47
N GLY A 52 -12.14 10.60 -1.01
CA GLY A 52 -12.28 9.15 -0.86
C GLY A 52 -11.11 8.38 -1.46
N ILE A 53 -10.70 8.74 -2.69
CA ILE A 53 -9.50 8.17 -3.33
C ILE A 53 -8.24 8.52 -2.52
N ALA A 54 -8.11 9.78 -2.09
CA ALA A 54 -6.96 10.20 -1.28
C ALA A 54 -6.90 9.43 0.06
N ALA A 55 -8.02 9.27 0.76
CA ALA A 55 -8.11 8.49 2.00
C ALA A 55 -7.80 7.00 1.77
N ALA A 56 -8.34 6.41 0.70
CA ALA A 56 -8.08 5.01 0.35
C ALA A 56 -6.59 4.78 0.01
N ALA A 57 -5.97 5.68 -0.75
CA ALA A 57 -4.55 5.63 -1.05
C ALA A 57 -3.71 5.73 0.24
N THR A 58 -4.05 6.68 1.12
CA THR A 58 -3.35 6.89 2.40
C THR A 58 -3.50 5.69 3.33
N TYR A 59 -4.69 5.08 3.36
CA TYR A 59 -4.97 3.87 4.14
C TYR A 59 -4.25 2.64 3.60
N GLY A 60 -4.24 2.44 2.27
CA GLY A 60 -3.50 1.35 1.62
C GLY A 60 -2.00 1.44 1.85
N LEU A 61 -1.44 2.64 1.72
CA LEU A 61 -0.03 2.94 2.06
C LEU A 61 0.28 2.69 3.55
N GLY A 62 -0.69 2.91 4.45
CA GLY A 62 -0.56 2.63 5.88
C GLY A 62 -0.58 1.14 6.23
N LEU A 63 -1.39 0.33 5.53
CA LEU A 63 -1.47 -1.13 5.72
C LEU A 63 -0.18 -1.86 5.32
N LEU A 64 0.57 -1.30 4.36
CA LEU A 64 1.87 -1.84 3.97
C LEU A 64 2.93 -1.68 5.07
N GLY A 65 2.66 -0.97 6.18
CA GLY A 65 3.58 -0.87 7.33
C GLY A 65 4.77 0.07 7.11
N TYR A 66 4.88 0.70 5.94
CA TYR A 66 6.04 1.53 5.56
C TYR A 66 5.97 2.99 6.04
N LEU A 67 4.89 3.42 6.71
CA LEU A 67 4.60 4.84 7.00
C LEU A 67 4.00 5.08 8.40
N ASP A 68 4.56 4.45 9.44
CA ASP A 68 4.12 4.71 10.83
C ASP A 68 4.42 6.14 11.29
N TRP A 69 5.45 6.77 10.74
CA TRP A 69 5.74 8.18 11.03
C TRP A 69 4.78 9.11 10.28
N GLY A 70 3.94 9.82 11.04
CA GLY A 70 3.00 10.79 10.51
C GLY A 70 1.63 10.24 10.10
N ARG A 71 1.28 9.00 10.48
CA ARG A 71 -0.05 8.41 10.24
C ARG A 71 -1.18 9.37 10.63
N TYR A 72 -1.12 9.92 11.84
CA TYR A 72 -2.12 10.88 12.35
C TYR A 72 -2.11 12.22 11.60
N TRP A 73 -0.93 12.76 11.30
CA TRP A 73 -0.81 14.04 10.60
C TRP A 73 -1.39 14.00 9.19
N ARG A 74 -1.26 12.87 8.49
CA ARG A 74 -1.87 12.70 7.15
C ARG A 74 -3.39 12.78 7.21
N TRP A 75 -4.00 12.12 8.19
CA TRP A 75 -5.45 12.21 8.44
C TRP A 75 -5.87 13.61 8.87
N VAL A 76 -5.11 14.28 9.73
CA VAL A 76 -5.39 15.66 10.17
C VAL A 76 -5.33 16.62 9.00
N VAL A 77 -4.31 16.54 8.13
CA VAL A 77 -4.17 17.42 6.96
C VAL A 77 -5.29 17.16 5.96
N LEU A 78 -5.58 15.90 5.63
CA LEU A 78 -6.69 15.53 4.75
C LEU A 78 -8.03 16.03 5.28
N LEU A 79 -8.31 15.82 6.56
CA LEU A 79 -9.56 16.24 7.20
C LEU A 79 -9.65 17.77 7.29
N THR A 80 -8.55 18.46 7.59
CA THR A 80 -8.50 19.93 7.64
C THR A 80 -8.78 20.53 6.26
N PHE A 81 -8.18 20.00 5.20
CA PHE A 81 -8.45 20.47 3.84
C PHE A 81 -9.85 20.11 3.35
N PHE A 82 -10.34 18.91 3.67
CA PHE A 82 -11.71 18.52 3.37
C PHE A 82 -12.72 19.45 4.04
N VAL A 83 -12.56 19.72 5.34
CA VAL A 83 -13.45 20.63 6.09
C VAL A 83 -13.33 22.06 5.58
N ALA A 84 -12.11 22.53 5.28
CA ALA A 84 -11.91 23.86 4.70
C ALA A 84 -12.62 24.01 3.35
N GLU A 85 -12.50 23.03 2.46
CA GLU A 85 -13.19 23.01 1.17
C GLU A 85 -14.71 22.94 1.36
N LEU A 86 -15.19 22.13 2.29
CA LEU A 86 -16.62 22.01 2.60
C LEU A 86 -17.18 23.33 3.16
N ILE A 87 -16.44 24.04 4.01
CA ILE A 87 -16.82 25.37 4.50
C ILE A 87 -16.90 26.39 3.35
N VAL A 88 -15.95 26.36 2.41
CA VAL A 88 -15.94 27.27 1.26
C VAL A 88 -17.10 26.97 0.30
N VAL A 89 -17.43 25.70 0.11
CA VAL A 89 -18.52 25.27 -0.79
C VAL A 89 -19.90 25.49 -0.16
N THR A 90 -20.05 25.27 1.15
CA THR A 90 -21.35 25.37 1.84
C THR A 90 -21.73 26.78 2.26
N ARG A 91 -20.77 27.68 2.51
CA ARG A 91 -21.11 29.05 2.92
C ARG A 91 -21.47 29.92 1.72
N PRO A 92 -22.59 30.68 1.81
CA PRO A 92 -23.07 31.56 0.73
C PRO A 92 -22.18 32.80 0.53
N GLU A 93 -21.47 33.24 1.58
CA GLU A 93 -20.57 34.41 1.52
C GLU A 93 -19.10 34.01 1.53
N MET A 94 -18.30 34.76 0.77
CA MET A 94 -16.86 34.60 0.72
C MET A 94 -16.29 34.99 2.09
N PRO A 95 -15.65 34.06 2.83
CA PRO A 95 -15.18 34.36 4.18
C PRO A 95 -14.15 35.49 4.11
N PRO A 96 -14.14 36.42 5.09
CA PRO A 96 -13.39 37.68 5.02
C PRO A 96 -11.88 37.46 4.83
N TYR A 97 -11.35 36.35 5.36
CA TYR A 97 -9.95 35.95 5.16
C TYR A 97 -9.64 35.59 3.70
N LEU A 98 -10.56 34.93 2.99
CA LEU A 98 -10.40 34.63 1.56
C LEU A 98 -10.62 35.88 0.70
N ALA A 99 -11.48 36.80 1.12
CA ALA A 99 -11.64 38.10 0.46
C ALA A 99 -10.35 38.92 0.55
N MET A 100 -9.74 39.02 1.73
CA MET A 100 -8.43 39.65 1.92
C MET A 100 -7.33 38.95 1.11
N ALA A 101 -7.28 37.61 1.14
CA ALA A 101 -6.32 36.84 0.36
C ALA A 101 -6.50 37.06 -1.15
N ASN A 102 -7.75 37.14 -1.65
CA ASN A 102 -8.03 37.41 -3.06
C ASN A 102 -7.63 38.83 -3.46
N THR A 103 -7.82 39.83 -2.58
CA THR A 103 -7.35 41.20 -2.82
C THR A 103 -5.83 41.33 -2.78
N ALA A 104 -5.16 40.59 -1.90
CA ALA A 104 -3.69 40.52 -1.86
C ALA A 104 -3.15 39.79 -3.09
N LEU A 105 -3.79 38.69 -3.51
CA LEU A 105 -3.36 37.93 -4.68
C LEU A 105 -3.62 38.70 -5.97
N SER A 106 -4.74 39.42 -6.09
CA SER A 106 -5.04 40.24 -7.27
C SER A 106 -4.12 41.46 -7.39
N THR A 107 -3.71 42.06 -6.26
CA THR A 107 -2.73 43.16 -6.25
C THR A 107 -1.31 42.69 -6.57
N ILE A 108 -0.89 41.53 -6.07
CA ILE A 108 0.43 40.94 -6.36
C ILE A 108 0.51 40.42 -7.80
N LEU A 109 -0.51 39.71 -8.30
CA LEU A 109 -0.50 39.10 -9.64
C LEU A 109 -1.05 40.00 -10.75
N ARG A 110 -1.59 41.19 -10.44
CA ARG A 110 -2.25 42.13 -11.40
C ARG A 110 -3.28 41.43 -12.29
N ARG A 111 -4.06 40.51 -11.73
CA ARG A 111 -5.11 39.74 -12.43
C ARG A 111 -6.49 40.09 -11.87
N PRO A 112 -7.58 39.95 -12.66
CA PRO A 112 -8.94 40.13 -12.16
C PRO A 112 -9.21 39.17 -10.98
N PRO A 113 -10.09 39.55 -10.05
CA PRO A 113 -10.35 38.79 -8.83
C PRO A 113 -10.75 37.35 -9.19
N TYR A 114 -10.07 36.39 -8.57
CA TYR A 114 -10.29 34.97 -8.83
C TYR A 114 -11.69 34.56 -8.36
N LEU A 115 -12.38 33.77 -9.18
CA LEU A 115 -13.69 33.23 -8.83
C LEU A 115 -13.53 32.14 -7.74
N GLN A 116 -14.57 31.87 -6.96
CA GLN A 116 -14.49 30.96 -5.81
C GLN A 116 -14.01 29.55 -6.22
N PHE A 117 -14.40 29.06 -7.40
CA PHE A 117 -13.90 27.78 -7.91
C PHE A 117 -12.38 27.75 -8.16
N GLN A 118 -11.79 28.89 -8.58
CA GLN A 118 -10.34 28.99 -8.83
C GLN A 118 -9.57 29.02 -7.52
N LEU A 119 -10.12 29.69 -6.50
CA LEU A 119 -9.59 29.64 -5.13
C LEU A 119 -9.63 28.22 -4.57
N VAL A 120 -10.72 27.48 -4.81
CA VAL A 120 -10.82 26.07 -4.40
C VAL A 120 -9.79 25.21 -5.13
N SER A 121 -9.63 25.37 -6.44
CA SER A 121 -8.62 24.60 -7.19
C SER A 121 -7.18 24.94 -6.77
N LEU A 122 -6.91 26.22 -6.49
CA LEU A 122 -5.60 26.69 -6.05
C LEU A 122 -5.32 26.24 -4.62
N ALA A 123 -6.32 26.25 -3.74
CA ALA A 123 -6.23 25.70 -2.40
C ALA A 123 -5.99 24.19 -2.42
N ARG A 124 -6.65 23.45 -3.32
CA ARG A 124 -6.41 22.01 -3.52
C ARG A 124 -4.99 21.74 -4.00
N GLN A 125 -4.50 22.52 -4.96
CA GLN A 125 -3.13 22.38 -5.44
C GLN A 125 -2.10 22.77 -4.36
N ALA A 126 -2.35 23.84 -3.61
CA ALA A 126 -1.53 24.25 -2.48
C ALA A 126 -1.56 23.24 -1.33
N ALA A 127 -2.71 22.59 -1.09
CA ALA A 127 -2.85 21.54 -0.10
C ALA A 127 -1.98 20.33 -0.44
N VAL A 128 -1.99 19.93 -1.72
CA VAL A 128 -1.17 18.81 -2.21
C VAL A 128 0.31 19.14 -2.12
N THR A 129 0.74 20.35 -2.54
CA THR A 129 2.15 20.75 -2.44
C THR A 129 2.60 20.87 -0.99
N MET A 130 1.77 21.43 -0.11
CA MET A 130 2.02 21.51 1.32
C MET A 130 2.08 20.13 1.97
N TYR A 131 1.19 19.21 1.58
CA TYR A 131 1.22 17.81 2.02
C TYR A 131 2.50 17.11 1.61
N ILE A 132 2.95 17.29 0.35
CA ILE A 132 4.21 16.74 -0.14
C ILE A 132 5.39 17.34 0.63
N ALA A 133 5.40 18.66 0.86
CA ALA A 133 6.45 19.34 1.61
C ALA A 133 6.52 18.86 3.07
N PHE A 134 5.39 18.72 3.77
CA PHE A 134 5.36 18.14 5.11
C PHE A 134 5.75 16.66 5.12
N SER A 135 5.40 15.92 4.07
CA SER A 135 5.85 14.54 3.89
C SER A 135 7.37 14.44 3.68
N GLN A 136 8.04 15.50 3.22
CA GLN A 136 9.49 15.59 3.11
C GLN A 136 10.16 16.03 4.42
N ILE A 137 9.44 16.73 5.31
CA ILE A 137 9.93 17.12 6.64
C ILE A 137 9.96 15.91 7.60
N GLY A 138 9.03 14.97 7.47
CA GLY A 138 9.03 13.73 8.25
C GLY A 138 10.35 12.95 8.24
N PRO A 139 10.93 12.66 7.07
CA PRO A 139 12.25 12.03 6.93
C PRO A 139 13.43 12.87 7.44
N LEU A 140 13.31 14.20 7.52
CA LEU A 140 14.38 15.07 8.03
C LEU A 140 14.43 15.07 9.57
N LEU A 141 13.28 14.93 10.23
CA LEU A 141 13.18 14.88 11.69
C LEU A 141 13.44 13.48 12.25
N ASN A 142 13.28 12.44 11.43
CA ASN A 142 13.57 11.07 11.83
C ASN A 142 14.48 10.41 10.77
N PRO A 143 15.80 10.31 10.99
CA PRO A 143 16.74 9.69 10.03
C PRO A 143 16.37 8.24 9.71
N GLN A 144 15.60 7.57 10.58
CA GLN A 144 15.01 6.25 10.33
C GLN A 144 13.94 6.25 9.24
N GLY A 145 13.25 7.37 8.99
CA GLY A 145 12.26 7.50 7.90
C GLY A 145 12.91 7.60 6.52
N GLN A 146 14.04 8.31 6.40
CA GLN A 146 14.87 8.26 5.18
C GLN A 146 15.48 6.88 4.98
N ALA A 147 15.93 6.25 6.07
CA ALA A 147 16.43 4.88 6.03
C ALA A 147 15.31 3.91 5.64
N ALA A 148 14.06 4.08 6.07
CA ALA A 148 12.94 3.21 5.69
C ALA A 148 12.55 3.34 4.22
N GLN A 149 12.64 4.55 3.64
CA GLN A 149 12.33 4.79 2.22
C GLN A 149 13.48 4.30 1.31
N ARG A 150 14.73 4.57 1.69
CA ARG A 150 15.92 3.98 1.04
C ARG A 150 16.05 2.48 1.30
N ALA A 151 15.54 1.98 2.42
CA ALA A 151 15.46 0.55 2.71
C ALA A 151 14.24 -0.09 2.08
N ALA A 152 13.26 0.64 1.52
CA ALA A 152 12.21 0.03 0.70
C ALA A 152 12.74 -0.28 -0.71
N GLU A 153 13.48 0.68 -1.29
CA GLU A 153 14.23 0.44 -2.52
C GLU A 153 15.40 -0.53 -2.27
N GLY A 154 16.06 -0.37 -1.12
CA GLY A 154 17.17 -1.21 -0.66
C GLY A 154 16.74 -2.59 -0.16
N SER A 155 15.53 -2.82 0.33
CA SER A 155 15.05 -4.15 0.76
C SER A 155 14.64 -4.98 -0.44
N ALA A 156 14.05 -4.37 -1.46
CA ALA A 156 13.79 -5.08 -2.71
C ALA A 156 15.13 -5.52 -3.34
N ALA A 157 16.12 -4.63 -3.38
CA ALA A 157 17.47 -4.94 -3.84
C ALA A 157 18.22 -5.91 -2.91
N ALA A 158 18.08 -5.80 -1.59
CA ALA A 158 18.75 -6.67 -0.61
C ALA A 158 18.09 -8.06 -0.51
N VAL A 159 16.80 -8.17 -0.80
CA VAL A 159 16.12 -9.46 -0.96
C VAL A 159 16.61 -10.16 -2.22
N ASP A 160 16.77 -9.42 -3.33
CA ASP A 160 17.34 -9.96 -4.56
C ASP A 160 18.80 -10.38 -4.38
N GLU A 161 19.60 -9.54 -3.72
CA GLU A 161 20.99 -9.88 -3.36
C GLU A 161 21.05 -11.07 -2.39
N GLY A 162 20.13 -11.14 -1.42
CA GLY A 162 20.01 -12.26 -0.49
C GLY A 162 19.67 -13.56 -1.22
N LEU A 163 18.76 -13.52 -2.19
CA LEU A 163 18.41 -14.65 -3.04
C LEU A 163 19.59 -15.11 -3.88
N GLN A 164 20.32 -14.18 -4.51
CA GLN A 164 21.51 -14.50 -5.30
C GLN A 164 22.63 -15.12 -4.45
N ARG A 165 22.85 -14.61 -3.23
CA ARG A 165 23.80 -15.20 -2.27
C ARG A 165 23.39 -16.61 -1.87
N LEU A 166 22.10 -16.82 -1.61
CA LEU A 166 21.56 -18.13 -1.21
C LEU A 166 21.67 -19.14 -2.36
N GLU A 167 21.38 -18.71 -3.59
CA GLU A 167 21.55 -19.54 -4.79
C GLU A 167 23.01 -19.93 -5.00
N ASN A 168 23.94 -18.99 -4.84
CA ASN A 168 25.38 -19.28 -4.93
C ASN A 168 25.85 -20.23 -3.84
N LEU A 169 25.37 -20.08 -2.61
CA LEU A 169 25.66 -21.01 -1.52
C LEU A 169 25.10 -22.41 -1.78
N VAL A 170 23.88 -22.51 -2.29
CA VAL A 170 23.26 -23.81 -2.65
C VAL A 170 24.06 -24.49 -3.77
N ARG A 171 24.47 -23.76 -4.80
CA ARG A 171 25.31 -24.30 -5.89
C ARG A 171 26.68 -24.75 -5.38
N GLY A 172 27.28 -24.01 -4.45
CA GLY A 172 28.54 -24.39 -3.81
C GLY A 172 28.41 -25.67 -2.96
N LEU A 173 27.36 -25.73 -2.14
CA LEU A 173 27.06 -26.89 -1.29
C LEU A 173 26.78 -28.15 -2.09
N ASP A 174 26.08 -28.05 -3.22
CA ASP A 174 25.79 -29.20 -4.09
C ASP A 174 27.08 -29.77 -4.73
N GLY A 175 28.02 -28.89 -5.09
CA GLY A 175 29.36 -29.29 -5.54
C GLY A 175 30.20 -29.96 -4.46
N GLU A 176 30.20 -29.40 -3.24
CA GLU A 176 30.89 -30.00 -2.09
C GLU A 176 30.29 -31.34 -1.69
N ALA A 177 28.96 -31.47 -1.69
CA ALA A 177 28.27 -32.73 -1.40
C ALA A 177 28.63 -33.83 -2.40
N ASN A 178 28.67 -33.52 -3.70
CA ASN A 178 29.11 -34.49 -4.71
C ASN A 178 30.57 -34.89 -4.54
N ARG A 179 31.46 -33.94 -4.21
CA ARG A 179 32.87 -34.23 -3.98
C ARG A 179 33.09 -35.11 -2.74
N LEU A 180 32.33 -34.86 -1.68
CA LEU A 180 32.38 -35.65 -0.45
C LEU A 180 31.85 -37.06 -0.72
N LEU A 181 30.76 -37.18 -1.48
CA LEU A 181 30.22 -38.47 -1.91
C LEU A 181 31.20 -39.25 -2.78
N ASP A 182 31.88 -38.59 -3.72
CA ASP A 182 32.92 -39.21 -4.53
C ASP A 182 34.11 -39.67 -3.68
N MET A 183 34.54 -38.85 -2.71
CA MET A 183 35.60 -39.20 -1.75
C MET A 183 35.24 -40.42 -0.90
N GLU A 184 34.01 -40.50 -0.39
CA GLU A 184 33.50 -41.65 0.36
C GLU A 184 33.30 -42.91 -0.53
N MET A 185 33.18 -42.72 -1.85
CA MET A 185 33.10 -43.81 -2.83
C MET A 185 34.48 -44.31 -3.29
N THR A 186 35.56 -43.55 -3.08
CA THR A 186 36.93 -43.94 -3.45
C THR A 186 37.37 -45.34 -2.95
N PRO A 187 37.08 -45.79 -1.71
CA PRO A 187 37.47 -47.13 -1.26
C PRO A 187 36.71 -48.26 -1.98
N PHE A 188 35.60 -47.96 -2.65
CA PHE A 188 34.79 -48.95 -3.39
C PHE A 188 35.12 -48.97 -4.90
N MET A 189 35.95 -48.05 -5.40
CA MET A 189 36.32 -47.93 -6.82
C MET A 189 37.02 -49.16 -7.41
N GLY A 190 37.65 -50.00 -6.58
CA GLY A 190 38.30 -51.25 -7.00
C GLY A 190 37.33 -52.43 -7.20
N ASP A 191 36.12 -52.36 -6.65
CA ASP A 191 35.13 -53.44 -6.67
C ASP A 191 33.78 -52.94 -7.23
N LYS A 192 33.57 -53.19 -8.53
CA LYS A 192 32.37 -52.75 -9.26
C LYS A 192 31.09 -53.36 -8.70
N GLU A 193 31.16 -54.54 -8.08
CA GLU A 193 29.99 -55.23 -7.52
C GLU A 193 29.58 -54.56 -6.19
N ALA A 194 30.55 -54.23 -5.34
CA ALA A 194 30.33 -53.49 -4.10
C ALA A 194 29.71 -52.10 -4.34
N LEU A 195 30.21 -51.33 -5.32
CA LEU A 195 29.66 -50.02 -5.71
C LEU A 195 28.18 -50.08 -6.10
N SER A 196 27.81 -51.09 -6.90
CA SER A 196 26.42 -51.27 -7.33
C SER A 196 25.48 -51.54 -6.15
N SER A 197 25.96 -52.29 -5.15
CA SER A 197 25.20 -52.62 -3.94
C SER A 197 25.00 -51.42 -3.01
N VAL A 198 26.01 -50.56 -2.86
CA VAL A 198 25.91 -49.33 -2.05
C VAL A 198 24.94 -48.35 -2.71
N ARG A 199 25.04 -48.16 -4.03
CA ARG A 199 24.12 -47.30 -4.79
C ARG A 199 22.67 -47.78 -4.68
N ALA A 200 22.44 -49.09 -4.75
CA ALA A 200 21.10 -49.67 -4.55
C ALA A 200 20.56 -49.38 -3.14
N LYS A 201 21.37 -49.60 -2.09
CA LYS A 201 20.98 -49.31 -0.70
C LYS A 201 20.72 -47.83 -0.44
N VAL A 202 21.53 -46.93 -0.99
CA VAL A 202 21.32 -45.47 -0.88
C VAL A 202 20.01 -45.07 -1.54
N LYS A 203 19.70 -45.61 -2.72
CA LYS A 203 18.43 -45.36 -3.41
C LYS A 203 17.24 -45.83 -2.56
N ASP A 204 17.30 -47.04 -2.04
CA ASP A 204 16.22 -47.60 -1.22
C ASP A 204 16.05 -46.82 0.08
N TRP A 205 17.15 -46.39 0.69
CA TRP A 205 17.14 -45.52 1.87
C TRP A 205 16.51 -44.15 1.56
N LEU A 206 16.84 -43.53 0.42
CA LEU A 206 16.28 -42.24 0.03
C LEU A 206 14.77 -42.32 -0.19
N VAL A 207 14.31 -43.39 -0.83
CA VAL A 207 12.88 -43.66 -1.04
C VAL A 207 12.18 -43.86 0.30
N GLN A 208 12.73 -44.70 1.18
CA GLN A 208 12.15 -44.92 2.51
C GLN A 208 12.13 -43.65 3.37
N ASN A 209 13.18 -42.82 3.29
CA ASN A 209 13.25 -41.56 4.02
C ASN A 209 12.25 -40.55 3.47
N THR A 210 12.09 -40.46 2.15
CA THR A 210 11.09 -39.59 1.51
C THR A 210 9.67 -39.99 1.91
N ILE A 211 9.36 -41.30 1.88
CA ILE A 211 8.07 -41.84 2.32
C ILE A 211 7.84 -41.55 3.81
N ARG A 212 8.87 -41.64 4.67
CA ARG A 212 8.75 -41.30 6.10
C ARG A 212 8.64 -39.80 6.37
N ALA A 213 9.24 -38.97 5.53
CA ALA A 213 9.20 -37.51 5.63
C ALA A 213 7.90 -36.91 5.07
N ASP A 214 7.14 -37.68 4.29
CA ASP A 214 5.83 -37.28 3.78
C ASP A 214 4.88 -36.91 4.95
N PRO A 215 4.27 -35.71 4.92
CA PRO A 215 3.39 -35.24 5.99
C PRO A 215 2.20 -36.17 6.25
N MET A 216 1.67 -36.86 5.23
CA MET A 216 0.54 -37.78 5.36
C MET A 216 0.96 -39.07 6.09
N VAL A 217 2.15 -39.59 5.80
CA VAL A 217 2.71 -40.77 6.49
C VAL A 217 3.11 -40.42 7.92
N ARG A 218 3.65 -39.22 8.14
CA ARG A 218 4.00 -38.71 9.47
C ARG A 218 2.76 -38.52 10.36
N ASP A 219 1.66 -38.03 9.79
CA ASP A 219 0.39 -37.88 10.50
C ASP A 219 -0.28 -39.23 10.79
N ALA A 220 -0.24 -40.17 9.84
CA ALA A 220 -0.73 -41.54 10.04
C ALA A 220 0.07 -42.29 11.13
N MET A 221 1.40 -42.19 11.11
CA MET A 221 2.27 -42.73 12.16
C MET A 221 1.99 -42.05 13.51
N GLY A 222 1.86 -40.73 13.55
CA GLY A 222 1.50 -39.97 14.75
C GLY A 222 0.15 -40.42 15.35
N ASN A 223 -0.85 -40.65 14.51
CA ASN A 223 -2.15 -41.16 14.91
C ASN A 223 -2.08 -42.60 15.45
N SER A 224 -1.26 -43.46 14.85
CA SER A 224 -1.02 -44.84 15.35
C SER A 224 -0.33 -44.86 16.72
N PHE A 225 0.64 -43.97 16.95
CA PHE A 225 1.31 -43.83 18.24
C PHE A 225 0.38 -43.24 19.29
N ARG A 226 -0.47 -42.28 18.92
CA ARG A 226 -1.50 -41.73 19.80
C ARG A 226 -2.49 -42.80 20.22
N LYS A 227 -2.95 -43.66 19.29
CA LYS A 227 -3.85 -44.79 19.58
C LYS A 227 -3.21 -45.81 20.53
N ARG A 228 -1.93 -46.15 20.35
CA ARG A 228 -1.19 -47.04 21.27
C ARG A 228 -0.94 -46.43 22.66
N ARG A 229 -0.94 -45.10 22.80
CA ARG A 229 -0.82 -44.43 24.11
C ARG A 229 -2.14 -44.35 24.87
N VAL A 230 -3.29 -44.60 24.23
CA VAL A 230 -4.60 -44.66 24.92
C VAL A 230 -4.73 -45.95 25.75
N ASP A 231 -4.11 -47.04 25.29
CA ASP A 231 -4.08 -48.33 26.00
C ASP A 231 -2.92 -48.45 27.01
N ALA A 232 -2.08 -47.41 27.15
CA ALA A 232 -0.95 -47.40 28.08
C ALA A 232 -1.36 -46.68 29.40
N PRO A 233 -1.17 -47.32 30.57
CA PRO A 233 -1.52 -46.69 31.85
C PRO A 233 -0.69 -45.42 32.10
N ALA A 234 -1.33 -44.42 32.71
CA ALA A 234 -0.76 -43.10 32.97
C ALA A 234 0.52 -43.22 33.83
N GLY A 235 1.69 -43.17 33.19
CA GLY A 235 2.99 -43.26 33.88
C GLY A 235 4.10 -44.03 33.13
N ALA A 236 3.80 -44.72 32.02
CA ALA A 236 4.81 -45.45 31.27
C ALA A 236 5.81 -44.52 30.55
N LYS A 237 7.02 -44.35 31.11
CA LYS A 237 8.17 -43.75 30.41
C LYS A 237 8.65 -44.73 29.35
N GLY A 238 8.61 -44.33 28.08
CA GLY A 238 9.10 -45.15 26.97
C GLY A 238 10.61 -45.39 27.11
N ASN A 239 11.03 -46.65 26.92
CA ASN A 239 12.44 -47.02 26.90
C ASN A 239 13.15 -46.26 25.76
N ARG A 240 14.13 -45.44 26.13
CA ARG A 240 15.17 -44.97 25.22
C ARG A 240 16.20 -46.09 25.09
N THR A 241 16.19 -46.75 23.94
CA THR A 241 17.35 -47.44 23.36
C THR A 241 17.62 -46.80 22.02
#